data_AF-A0A2M8P8Q2-F1
#
_entry.id   AF-A0A2M8P8Q2-F1
#
_cell.length_a   1.000
_cell.length_b   1.000
_cell.length_c   1.000
_cell.angle_alpha   90.00
_cell.angle_beta   90.00
_cell.angle_gamma   90.00
#
_symmetry.space_group_name_H-M   'P 1'
#
loop_
_entity.id
_entity.type
_entity.pdbx_description
1 polymer ?
#
loop_
_entity_poly.entity_id
_entity_poly.type
_entity_poly.pdbx_seq_one_letter_code
_entity_poly.pdbx_strand_id
1 'polypeptide(L)'
;DVVIELTPTTYENNAEPAMSHIRTAIAAAKHVITANKGPIALAYPELMAQAEHRGVFLGYEGTVMGGTPVLRMARKGLAGCQISAVRGILNGTTNFILTEMERGTSYAEALRIAQERGYAEADPTNDVEG
;
A
#
# COMPACT_ATOMS: atom_id res chain seq x y z
N ASP A 1 22.86 -1.49 2.37
CA ASP A 1 22.45 -0.07 2.48
C ASP A 1 20.92 0.09 2.48
N VAL A 2 20.20 -0.50 1.54
CA VAL A 2 18.73 -0.52 1.49
C VAL A 2 18.22 -1.91 1.08
N VAL A 3 17.07 -2.33 1.59
CA VAL A 3 16.25 -3.44 1.09
C VAL A 3 14.98 -2.86 0.48
N ILE A 4 14.64 -3.28 -0.74
CA ILE A 4 13.41 -2.90 -1.41
C ILE A 4 12.47 -4.11 -1.39
N GLU A 5 11.33 -3.96 -0.72
CA GLU A 5 10.38 -5.03 -0.50
C GLU A 5 9.11 -4.76 -1.34
N LEU A 6 8.92 -5.59 -2.37
CA LEU A 6 7.86 -5.45 -3.39
C LEU A 6 7.16 -6.79 -3.64
N THR A 7 7.21 -7.70 -2.68
CA THR A 7 6.46 -8.95 -2.80
C THR A 7 4.95 -8.66 -2.84
N PRO A 8 4.14 -9.52 -3.48
CA PRO A 8 2.69 -9.35 -3.51
C PRO A 8 2.11 -9.15 -2.10
N THR A 9 1.12 -8.26 -1.99
CA THR A 9 0.48 -7.98 -0.71
C THR A 9 -0.39 -9.16 -0.31
N THR A 10 -0.25 -9.59 0.94
CA THR A 10 -1.21 -10.43 1.62
C THR A 10 -1.41 -9.93 3.05
N TYR A 11 -2.61 -10.13 3.58
CA TYR A 11 -2.94 -9.90 4.99
C TYR A 11 -3.05 -11.21 5.76
N GLU A 12 -3.08 -12.33 5.03
CA GLU A 12 -3.07 -13.67 5.61
C GLU A 12 -1.72 -13.98 6.24
N ASN A 13 -1.73 -14.93 7.17
CA ASN A 13 -0.52 -15.44 7.80
C ASN A 13 0.45 -14.33 8.29
N ASN A 14 -0.12 -13.24 8.82
CA ASN A 14 0.61 -12.07 9.31
C ASN A 14 1.47 -11.36 8.25
N ALA A 15 0.99 -11.30 7.00
CA ALA A 15 1.67 -10.67 5.86
C ALA A 15 3.03 -11.28 5.50
N GLU A 16 3.20 -12.58 5.72
CA GLU A 16 4.40 -13.30 5.29
C GLU A 16 4.42 -13.52 3.76
N PRO A 17 5.60 -13.48 3.11
CA PRO A 17 6.94 -13.38 3.70
C PRO A 17 7.43 -11.93 3.95
N ALA A 18 6.65 -10.93 3.55
CA ALA A 18 7.04 -9.52 3.61
C ALA A 18 7.37 -9.06 5.03
N MET A 19 6.60 -9.53 6.02
CA MET A 19 6.84 -9.27 7.43
C MET A 19 8.24 -9.72 7.85
N SER A 20 8.60 -10.98 7.57
CA SER A 20 9.93 -11.51 7.88
C SER A 20 11.05 -10.79 7.12
N HIS A 21 10.84 -10.44 5.85
CA HIS A 21 11.81 -9.67 5.07
C HIS A 21 12.13 -8.32 5.74
N ILE A 22 11.11 -7.55 6.10
CA ILE A 22 11.27 -6.22 6.71
C ILE A 22 11.96 -6.32 8.06
N ARG A 23 11.51 -7.24 8.93
CA ARG A 23 12.11 -7.41 10.27
C ARG A 23 13.57 -7.84 10.19
N THR A 24 13.88 -8.76 9.29
CA THR A 24 15.26 -9.23 9.07
C THR A 24 16.14 -8.09 8.58
N ALA A 25 15.66 -7.28 7.64
CA ALA A 25 16.39 -6.11 7.14
C ALA A 25 16.66 -5.07 8.24
N ILE A 26 15.65 -4.76 9.06
CA ILE A 26 15.79 -3.84 10.20
C ILE A 26 16.80 -4.41 11.22
N ALA A 27 16.69 -5.70 11.56
CA ALA A 27 17.61 -6.36 12.49
C ALA A 27 19.06 -6.36 11.99
N ALA A 28 19.26 -6.45 10.68
CA ALA A 28 20.56 -6.35 10.01
C ALA A 28 21.03 -4.90 9.78
N ALA A 29 20.39 -3.91 10.43
CA ALA A 29 20.67 -2.48 10.31
C ALA A 29 20.67 -1.98 8.84
N LYS A 30 19.71 -2.46 8.04
CA LYS A 30 19.46 -1.98 6.68
C LYS A 30 18.21 -1.10 6.67
N HIS A 31 18.25 -0.04 5.88
CA HIS A 31 17.05 0.72 5.56
C HIS A 31 16.10 -0.14 4.73
N VAL A 32 14.80 0.15 4.80
CA VAL A 32 13.76 -0.58 4.07
C VAL A 32 12.90 0.41 3.30
N ILE A 33 12.60 0.09 2.04
CA ILE A 33 11.58 0.78 1.24
C ILE A 33 10.59 -0.29 0.77
N THR A 34 9.31 -0.12 1.04
CA THR A 34 8.28 -1.09 0.64
C THR A 34 7.10 -0.43 -0.08
N ALA A 35 6.51 -1.18 -1.02
CA ALA A 35 5.18 -0.91 -1.58
C ALA A 35 4.15 -1.97 -1.14
N ASN A 36 4.56 -2.96 -0.34
CA ASN A 36 3.67 -3.96 0.23
C ASN A 36 2.88 -3.35 1.39
N LYS A 37 1.55 -3.44 1.30
CA LYS A 37 0.64 -2.87 2.29
C LYS A 37 0.53 -3.72 3.55
N GLY A 38 0.73 -5.04 3.46
CA GLY A 38 0.44 -6.00 4.51
C GLY A 38 1.16 -5.70 5.83
N PRO A 39 2.50 -5.65 5.86
CA PRO A 39 3.23 -5.39 7.10
C PRO A 39 2.95 -4.00 7.69
N ILE A 40 2.74 -3.00 6.84
CA ILE A 40 2.40 -1.63 7.28
C ILE A 40 0.99 -1.60 7.87
N ALA A 41 0.01 -2.25 7.25
CA ALA A 41 -1.35 -2.31 7.75
C ALA A 41 -1.45 -3.05 9.10
N LEU A 42 -0.70 -4.15 9.26
CA LEU A 42 -0.81 -5.02 10.44
C LEU A 42 0.11 -4.63 11.61
N ALA A 43 1.30 -4.08 11.33
CA ALA A 43 2.35 -3.92 12.36
C ALA A 43 3.08 -2.57 12.30
N TYR A 44 2.50 -1.53 11.70
CA TYR A 44 3.15 -0.22 11.53
C TYR A 44 3.81 0.35 12.82
N PRO A 45 3.13 0.45 13.97
CA PRO A 45 3.74 1.03 15.17
C PRO A 45 4.98 0.26 15.62
N GLU A 46 4.92 -1.07 15.57
CA GLU A 46 6.02 -1.94 15.96
C GLU A 46 7.20 -1.84 15.00
N LEU A 47 6.96 -1.91 13.69
CA LEU A 47 8.00 -1.82 12.67
C LEU A 47 8.71 -0.46 12.70
N MET A 48 7.97 0.62 12.91
CA MET A 48 8.55 1.96 13.06
C MET A 48 9.42 2.05 14.31
N ALA A 49 8.95 1.54 15.46
CA ALA A 49 9.72 1.53 16.70
C ALA A 49 11.00 0.70 16.56
N GLN A 50 10.94 -0.46 15.88
CA GLN A 50 12.10 -1.29 15.60
C GLN A 50 13.10 -0.58 14.69
N ALA A 51 12.63 0.08 13.63
CA ALA A 51 13.46 0.85 12.71
C ALA A 51 14.16 2.01 13.43
N GLU A 52 13.41 2.76 14.26
CA GLU A 52 13.95 3.86 15.08
C GLU A 52 15.00 3.37 16.08
N HIS A 53 14.73 2.30 16.82
CA HIS A 53 15.67 1.70 17.77
C HIS A 53 16.97 1.23 17.08
N ARG A 54 16.87 0.74 15.84
CA ARG A 54 18.03 0.31 15.04
C ARG A 54 18.70 1.45 14.29
N GLY A 55 18.16 2.67 14.33
CA GLY A 55 18.68 3.84 13.61
C GLY A 55 18.54 3.73 12.09
N VAL A 56 17.54 3.00 11.60
CA VAL A 56 17.30 2.80 10.16
C VAL A 56 15.99 3.43 9.70
N PHE A 57 15.93 3.82 8.44
CA PHE A 57 14.73 4.35 7.80
C PHE A 57 13.82 3.22 7.29
N LEU A 58 12.52 3.33 7.57
CA LEU A 58 11.45 2.55 6.96
C LEU A 58 10.56 3.48 6.10
N GLY A 59 10.70 3.37 4.77
CA GLY A 59 9.93 4.11 3.78
C GLY A 59 8.79 3.26 3.21
N TYR A 60 7.61 3.85 3.10
CA TYR A 60 6.39 3.14 2.68
C TYR A 60 5.44 4.04 1.85
N GLU A 61 5.98 5.04 1.14
CA GLU A 61 5.17 5.95 0.29
C GLU A 61 4.34 5.17 -0.74
N GLY A 62 4.95 4.15 -1.36
CA GLY A 62 4.33 3.37 -2.43
C GLY A 62 3.15 2.51 -2.00
N THR A 63 2.86 2.39 -0.69
CA THR A 63 1.72 1.61 -0.20
C THR A 63 0.38 2.32 -0.39
N VAL A 64 0.38 3.63 -0.64
CA VAL A 64 -0.84 4.44 -0.83
C VAL A 64 -0.69 5.38 -2.03
N MET A 65 -1.67 5.34 -2.94
CA MET A 65 -1.69 6.14 -4.19
C MET A 65 -0.45 5.99 -5.10
N GLY A 66 0.30 4.90 -4.95
CA GLY A 66 1.42 4.52 -5.81
C GLY A 66 2.50 5.60 -5.88
N GLY A 67 2.62 6.25 -7.04
CA GLY A 67 3.61 7.32 -7.26
C GLY A 67 3.18 8.71 -6.79
N THR A 68 1.93 8.90 -6.38
CA THR A 68 1.43 10.21 -5.94
C THR A 68 1.90 10.48 -4.50
N PRO A 69 2.60 11.59 -4.23
CA PRO A 69 3.12 11.87 -2.89
C PRO A 69 1.98 12.25 -1.93
N VAL A 70 1.57 11.32 -1.06
CA VAL A 70 0.51 11.53 -0.06
C VAL A 70 1.11 11.61 1.33
N LEU A 71 1.93 10.62 1.71
CA LEU A 71 2.49 10.53 3.05
C LEU A 71 3.59 11.57 3.23
N ARG A 72 4.43 11.77 2.21
CA ARG A 72 5.42 12.84 2.20
C ARG A 72 4.77 14.22 2.19
N MET A 73 3.66 14.41 1.45
CA MET A 73 2.92 15.66 1.49
C MET A 73 2.40 15.93 2.90
N ALA A 74 1.73 14.96 3.52
CA ALA A 74 1.21 15.09 4.88
C ALA A 74 2.31 15.38 5.92
N ARG A 75 3.46 14.70 5.82
CA ARG A 75 4.55 14.81 6.80
C ARG A 75 5.45 16.02 6.62
N LYS A 76 5.76 16.37 5.36
CA LYS A 76 6.77 17.39 5.04
C LYS A 76 6.15 18.64 4.42
N GLY A 77 5.23 18.46 3.48
CA GLY A 77 4.55 19.58 2.81
C GLY A 77 3.59 20.34 3.72
N LEU A 78 2.97 19.64 4.67
CA LEU A 78 1.99 20.18 5.62
C LEU A 78 2.50 20.18 7.06
N ALA A 79 3.83 20.17 7.27
CA ALA A 79 4.42 20.05 8.62
C ALA A 79 4.01 21.17 9.59
N GLY A 80 3.59 22.34 9.09
CA GLY A 80 3.07 23.45 9.88
C GLY A 80 1.54 23.48 10.03
N CYS A 81 0.84 22.48 9.50
CA CYS A 81 -0.62 22.43 9.50
C CYS A 81 -1.12 21.30 10.40
N GLN A 82 -2.31 21.50 10.98
CA GLN A 82 -3.07 20.41 11.58
C GLN A 82 -4.00 19.80 10.53
N ILE A 83 -3.74 18.56 10.13
CA ILE A 83 -4.60 17.82 9.18
C ILE A 83 -5.86 17.40 9.93
N SER A 84 -7.00 18.02 9.60
CA SER A 84 -8.29 17.75 10.25
C SER A 84 -9.10 16.63 9.57
N ALA A 85 -8.85 16.37 8.29
CA ALA A 85 -9.50 15.29 7.54
C ALA A 85 -8.68 14.87 6.32
N VAL A 86 -8.84 13.62 5.90
CA VAL A 86 -8.34 13.08 4.63
C VAL A 86 -9.52 12.44 3.89
N ARG A 87 -9.71 12.80 2.62
CA ARG A 87 -10.72 12.21 1.73
C ARG A 87 -10.10 12.00 0.36
N GLY A 88 -10.33 10.83 -0.22
CA GLY A 88 -9.80 10.51 -1.54
C GLY A 88 -10.25 9.14 -2.02
N ILE A 89 -10.06 8.91 -3.30
CA ILE A 89 -10.27 7.61 -3.95
C ILE A 89 -8.92 6.91 -3.95
N LEU A 90 -8.81 5.81 -3.20
CA LEU A 90 -7.52 5.17 -2.90
C LEU A 90 -7.33 3.82 -3.59
N ASN A 91 -8.38 3.27 -4.22
CA ASN A 91 -8.33 2.02 -4.95
C ASN A 91 -8.67 2.29 -6.43
N GLY A 92 -7.70 2.04 -7.31
CA GLY A 92 -7.84 2.31 -8.74
C GLY A 92 -8.83 1.36 -9.43
N THR A 93 -8.89 0.11 -8.99
CA THR A 93 -9.69 -0.95 -9.60
C THR A 93 -11.18 -0.72 -9.40
N THR A 94 -11.62 -0.49 -8.16
CA THR A 94 -13.00 -0.11 -7.85
C THR A 94 -13.38 1.21 -8.52
N ASN A 95 -12.49 2.21 -8.52
CA ASN A 95 -12.76 3.47 -9.21
C ASN A 95 -12.97 3.27 -10.71
N PHE A 96 -12.15 2.43 -11.35
CA PHE A 96 -12.32 2.07 -12.75
C PHE A 96 -13.66 1.37 -13.00
N ILE A 97 -13.97 0.35 -12.20
CA ILE A 97 -15.22 -0.41 -12.32
C ILE A 97 -16.43 0.52 -12.16
N LEU A 98 -16.44 1.38 -11.14
CA LEU A 98 -17.51 2.35 -10.90
C LEU A 98 -17.64 3.36 -12.06
N THR A 99 -16.52 3.81 -12.63
CA THR A 99 -16.51 4.72 -13.79
C THR A 99 -17.10 4.06 -15.03
N GLU A 100 -16.80 2.78 -15.28
CA GLU A 100 -17.38 2.04 -16.40
C GLU A 100 -18.87 1.76 -16.18
N MET A 101 -19.27 1.46 -14.95
CA MET A 101 -20.69 1.30 -14.60
C MET A 101 -21.49 2.58 -14.78
N GLU A 102 -20.92 3.74 -14.42
CA GLU A 102 -21.53 5.06 -14.66
C GLU A 102 -21.77 5.31 -16.16
N ARG A 103 -20.90 4.79 -17.03
CA ARG A 103 -21.02 4.87 -18.49
C ARG A 103 -22.04 3.89 -19.08
N GLY A 104 -22.64 3.03 -18.26
CA GLY A 104 -23.66 2.06 -18.66
C GLY A 104 -23.16 0.62 -18.80
N THR A 105 -21.90 0.33 -18.46
CA THR A 105 -21.37 -1.05 -18.47
C THR A 105 -21.90 -1.83 -17.27
N SER A 106 -22.15 -3.13 -17.42
CA SER A 106 -22.50 -3.97 -16.27
C SER A 106 -21.29 -4.19 -15.36
N TYR A 107 -21.52 -4.47 -14.07
CA TYR A 107 -20.43 -4.79 -13.14
C TYR A 107 -19.54 -5.94 -13.65
N ALA A 108 -20.15 -7.02 -14.12
CA ALA A 108 -19.43 -8.20 -14.59
C ALA A 108 -18.52 -7.87 -15.79
N GLU A 109 -18.99 -7.03 -16.70
CA GLU A 109 -18.21 -6.60 -17.86
C GLU A 109 -17.09 -5.63 -17.46
N ALA A 110 -17.37 -4.68 -16.56
CA ALA A 110 -16.37 -3.75 -16.04
C ALA A 110 -15.25 -4.49 -15.28
N LEU A 111 -15.59 -5.51 -14.48
CA LEU A 111 -14.62 -6.37 -13.81
C LEU A 111 -13.77 -7.16 -14.81
N ARG A 112 -14.39 -7.75 -15.84
CA ARG A 112 -13.68 -8.46 -16.90
C ARG A 112 -12.66 -7.53 -17.60
N ILE A 113 -13.07 -6.31 -17.94
CA ILE A 113 -12.18 -5.31 -18.56
C ILE A 113 -11.04 -4.93 -17.59
N ALA A 114 -11.34 -4.78 -16.29
CA ALA A 114 -10.33 -4.49 -15.28
C ALA A 114 -9.27 -5.60 -15.19
N GLN A 115 -9.69 -6.87 -15.23
CA GLN A 115 -8.79 -8.03 -15.24
C GLN A 115 -7.94 -8.09 -16.51
N GLU A 116 -8.54 -7.87 -17.68
CA GLU A 116 -7.81 -7.86 -18.96
C GLU A 116 -6.76 -6.76 -19.05
N ARG A 117 -7.00 -5.63 -18.39
CA ARG A 117 -6.05 -4.51 -18.31
C ARG A 117 -5.03 -4.67 -17.17
N GLY A 118 -5.13 -5.73 -16.37
CA GLY A 118 -4.26 -5.98 -15.22
C GLY A 118 -4.48 -5.02 -14.06
N TYR A 119 -5.66 -4.40 -13.98
CA TYR A 119 -6.06 -3.60 -12.80
C TYR A 119 -6.58 -4.49 -11.68
N ALA A 120 -7.33 -5.55 -12.01
CA ALA A 120 -7.80 -6.54 -11.05
C ALA A 120 -7.01 -7.85 -11.23
N GLU A 121 -6.74 -8.55 -10.12
CA GLU A 121 -6.18 -9.89 -10.17
C GLU A 121 -7.23 -10.95 -10.59
N ALA A 122 -6.77 -12.18 -10.84
CA ALA A 122 -7.66 -13.30 -11.16
C ALA A 122 -8.64 -13.59 -10.02
N ASP A 123 -8.17 -13.46 -8.78
CA ASP A 123 -9.00 -13.31 -7.59
C ASP A 123 -9.09 -11.82 -7.22
N PRO A 124 -10.21 -11.13 -7.55
CA PRO A 124 -10.34 -9.69 -7.35
C PRO A 124 -10.81 -9.33 -5.93
N THR A 125 -10.86 -10.27 -4.98
CA THR A 125 -11.43 -10.03 -3.63
C THR A 125 -10.80 -8.79 -2.98
N ASN A 126 -9.47 -8.70 -2.97
CA ASN A 126 -8.73 -7.55 -2.42
C ASN A 126 -8.86 -6.26 -3.26
N ASP A 127 -9.31 -6.36 -4.51
CA ASP A 127 -9.52 -5.21 -5.37
C ASP A 127 -10.88 -4.58 -5.16
N VAL A 128 -11.92 -5.37 -4.86
CA VAL A 128 -13.33 -4.95 -4.89
C VAL A 128 -14.04 -4.88 -3.54
N GLU A 129 -13.60 -5.63 -2.52
CA GLU A 129 -14.26 -5.65 -1.20
C GLU A 129 -13.87 -4.49 -0.27
N GLY A 130 -12.83 -3.73 -0.65
CA GLY A 130 -12.30 -2.61 0.14
C GLY A 130 -11.32 -3.06 1.21
#